data_AF-A0A2S5R320-F1
#
_entry.id   AF-A0A2S5R320-F1
#
_cell.length_a   1.000
_cell.length_b   1.000
_cell.length_c   1.000
_cell.angle_alpha   90.00
_cell.angle_beta   90.00
_cell.angle_gamma   90.00
#
_symmetry.space_group_name_H-M   'P 1'
#
loop_
_entity.id
_entity.type
_entity.pdbx_description
1 polymer ?
#
loop_
_entity_poly.entity_id
_entity_poly.type
_entity_poly.pdbx_seq_one_letter_code
_entity_poly.pdbx_strand_id
1 'polypeptide(L)'
;MQHSVHWYAADIPTIAQSQVTNLVSDLSGKADSLHTHVISDVTNLQTSLDGKLDEIVAVNGNFATFGGLGTTLSDSGVSAASFASASHTHAQADVTNLFSDLSAKAPIASPTFTGVPTVPSYTVSTLPAVGLGGGLIYVSDAVGALVTGSLCFSNGTNWIDVTTGTIVA
;
A
#
# COMPACT_ATOMS: atom_id res chain seq x y z
N MET A 1 8.07 -61.72 97.87
CA MET A 1 7.89 -62.40 96.57
C MET A 1 7.93 -61.32 95.50
N GLN A 2 9.08 -61.17 94.84
CA GLN A 2 9.27 -60.15 93.82
C GLN A 2 8.65 -60.70 92.53
N HIS A 3 7.53 -60.13 92.07
CA HIS A 3 6.94 -60.46 90.79
C HIS A 3 7.68 -59.63 89.74
N SER A 4 8.74 -60.18 89.17
CA SER A 4 9.38 -59.60 87.99
C SER A 4 8.38 -59.67 86.83
N VAL A 5 7.67 -58.57 86.57
CA VAL A 5 6.97 -58.40 85.30
C VAL A 5 8.07 -58.16 84.27
N HIS A 6 8.53 -59.24 83.63
CA HIS A 6 9.19 -59.08 82.35
C HIS A 6 8.15 -58.46 81.43
N TRP A 7 8.26 -57.15 81.22
CA TRP A 7 7.85 -56.56 79.95
C TRP A 7 8.81 -57.17 78.93
N TYR A 8 8.49 -58.39 78.49
CA TYR A 8 8.95 -58.83 77.19
C TYR A 8 8.49 -57.68 76.30
N ALA A 9 9.43 -56.94 75.72
CA ALA A 9 9.13 -56.12 74.56
C ALA A 9 8.64 -57.14 73.55
N ALA A 10 7.35 -57.49 73.63
CA ALA A 10 6.68 -58.38 72.72
C ALA A 10 7.02 -57.80 71.38
N ASP A 11 7.83 -58.55 70.63
CA ASP A 11 8.31 -58.20 69.31
C ASP A 11 7.18 -57.42 68.65
N ILE A 12 7.36 -56.09 68.49
CA ILE A 12 6.27 -55.23 68.05
C ILE A 12 5.75 -55.90 66.78
N PRO A 13 4.49 -56.36 66.76
CA PRO A 13 4.06 -57.31 65.76
C PRO A 13 4.25 -56.66 64.39
N THR A 14 5.17 -57.20 63.61
CA THR A 14 5.36 -56.78 62.22
C THR A 14 4.14 -57.26 61.45
N ILE A 15 3.31 -56.33 60.98
CA ILE A 15 2.19 -56.67 60.12
C ILE A 15 2.76 -57.01 58.73
N ALA A 16 2.91 -58.30 58.44
CA ALA A 16 3.30 -58.75 57.11
C ALA A 16 2.20 -58.38 56.11
N GLN A 17 2.58 -58.11 54.86
CA GLN A 17 1.64 -57.76 53.79
C GLN A 17 0.50 -58.81 53.63
N SER A 18 0.78 -60.08 53.91
CA SER A 18 -0.18 -61.19 53.91
C SER A 18 -1.28 -61.09 54.98
N GLN A 19 -1.05 -60.34 56.06
CA GLN A 19 -2.03 -60.10 57.12
C GLN A 19 -3.03 -58.99 56.76
N VAL A 20 -2.76 -58.24 55.68
CA VAL A 20 -3.70 -57.25 55.13
C VAL A 20 -4.46 -57.90 53.98
N THR A 21 -5.61 -58.48 54.30
CA THR A 21 -6.51 -59.09 53.32
C THR A 21 -6.80 -58.11 52.17
N ASN A 22 -6.80 -58.62 50.94
CA ASN A 22 -7.05 -57.88 49.69
C ASN A 22 -5.99 -56.85 49.27
N LEU A 23 -4.93 -56.58 50.05
CA LEU A 23 -3.93 -55.56 49.71
C LEU A 23 -3.31 -55.74 48.31
N VAL A 24 -2.99 -56.98 47.93
CA VAL A 24 -2.44 -57.29 46.61
C VAL A 24 -3.47 -57.06 45.50
N SER A 25 -4.72 -57.44 45.73
CA SER A 25 -5.82 -57.25 44.77
C SER A 25 -6.15 -55.76 44.59
N ASP A 26 -6.28 -55.03 45.70
CA ASP A 26 -6.60 -53.61 45.73
C ASP A 26 -5.48 -52.77 45.11
N LEU A 27 -4.21 -53.15 45.30
CA LEU A 27 -3.08 -52.47 44.68
C LEU A 27 -2.97 -52.79 43.18
N SER A 28 -3.26 -54.03 42.79
CA SER A 28 -3.25 -54.46 41.39
C SER A 28 -4.37 -53.81 40.57
N GLY A 29 -5.47 -53.40 41.20
CA GLY A 29 -6.58 -52.68 40.56
C GLY A 29 -6.50 -51.14 40.63
N LYS A 30 -5.46 -50.55 41.23
CA LYS A 30 -5.38 -49.09 41.43
C LYS A 30 -4.84 -48.29 40.25
N ALA A 31 -4.25 -48.93 39.23
CA ALA A 31 -3.67 -48.22 38.08
C ALA A 31 -3.73 -48.98 36.73
N ASP A 32 -4.42 -50.13 36.69
CA ASP A 32 -4.74 -51.02 35.55
C ASP A 32 -3.66 -51.37 34.51
N SER A 33 -3.66 -52.65 34.10
CA SER A 33 -2.80 -53.20 33.03
C SER A 33 -3.00 -52.52 31.66
N LEU A 34 -4.06 -51.71 31.48
CA LEU A 34 -4.39 -50.97 30.25
C LEU A 34 -5.17 -49.68 30.59
N HIS A 35 -4.49 -48.62 31.04
CA HIS A 35 -5.09 -47.29 31.09
C HIS A 35 -4.79 -46.53 29.78
N THR A 36 -5.82 -45.95 29.16
CA THR A 36 -5.69 -45.16 27.92
C THR A 36 -6.51 -43.89 28.01
N HIS A 37 -6.00 -42.81 27.40
CA HIS A 37 -6.73 -41.56 27.25
C HIS A 37 -7.06 -41.28 25.79
N VAL A 38 -8.27 -40.78 25.54
CA VAL A 38 -8.69 -40.26 24.23
C VAL A 38 -8.68 -38.72 24.24
N ILE A 39 -8.61 -38.07 23.08
CA ILE A 39 -8.57 -36.60 23.00
C ILE A 39 -9.76 -35.91 23.69
N SER A 40 -10.92 -36.60 23.76
CA SER A 40 -12.12 -36.12 24.45
C SER A 40 -11.99 -36.09 25.98
N ASP A 41 -10.97 -36.74 26.55
CA ASP A 41 -10.72 -36.71 27.99
C ASP A 41 -10.22 -35.33 28.46
N VAL A 42 -9.67 -34.53 27.54
CA VAL A 42 -9.23 -33.17 27.83
C VAL A 42 -10.23 -32.18 27.24
N THR A 43 -11.01 -31.55 28.12
CA THR A 43 -11.99 -30.52 27.72
C THR A 43 -11.35 -29.45 26.84
N ASN A 44 -11.98 -29.15 25.71
CA ASN A 44 -11.56 -28.15 24.72
C ASN A 44 -10.24 -28.43 23.96
N LEU A 45 -9.60 -29.59 24.15
CA LEU A 45 -8.36 -29.91 23.43
C LEU A 45 -8.59 -30.00 21.92
N GLN A 46 -9.67 -30.66 21.50
CA GLN A 46 -10.03 -30.75 20.07
C GLN A 46 -10.22 -29.36 19.46
N THR A 47 -11.07 -28.53 20.07
CA THR A 47 -11.33 -27.15 19.60
C THR A 47 -10.06 -26.29 19.57
N SER A 48 -9.16 -26.45 20.55
CA SER A 48 -7.91 -25.69 20.61
C SER A 48 -6.92 -26.13 19.53
N LEU A 49 -6.89 -27.42 19.18
CA LEU A 49 -6.07 -27.94 18.08
C LEU A 49 -6.64 -27.52 16.73
N ASP A 50 -7.96 -27.60 16.56
CA ASP A 50 -8.65 -27.14 15.35
C ASP A 50 -8.45 -25.64 15.12
N GLY A 51 -8.46 -24.82 16.19
CA GLY A 51 -8.23 -23.38 16.10
C GLY A 51 -6.81 -22.96 15.71
N LYS A 52 -5.79 -23.79 16.00
CA LYS A 52 -4.40 -23.53 15.56
C LYS A 52 -4.20 -23.69 14.05
N LEU A 53 -5.14 -24.35 13.36
CA LEU A 53 -5.06 -24.64 11.93
C LEU A 53 -5.70 -23.55 11.07
N ASP A 54 -6.53 -22.67 11.65
CA ASP A 54 -7.33 -21.67 10.92
C ASP A 54 -6.69 -20.27 10.92
N GLU A 55 -5.61 -20.05 11.68
CA GLU A 55 -4.90 -18.76 11.75
C GLU A 55 -3.77 -18.66 10.71
N ILE A 56 -4.09 -18.87 9.43
CA ILE A 56 -3.24 -18.42 8.31
C ILE A 56 -4.06 -17.44 7.48
N VAL A 57 -4.03 -16.17 7.89
CA VAL A 57 -4.56 -15.05 7.10
C VAL A 57 -3.81 -15.00 5.78
N ALA A 58 -4.53 -15.03 4.66
CA ALA A 58 -3.95 -14.88 3.32
C ALA A 58 -3.12 -13.59 3.26
N VAL A 59 -1.79 -13.72 3.30
CA VAL A 59 -0.88 -12.60 3.08
C VAL A 59 -0.78 -12.42 1.57
N ASN A 60 -0.91 -11.19 1.06
CA ASN A 60 -0.61 -10.86 -0.33
C ASN A 60 0.84 -11.27 -0.67
N GLY A 61 1.03 -12.42 -1.33
CA GLY A 61 2.33 -12.95 -1.75
C GLY A 61 2.32 -14.44 -2.11
N ASN A 62 3.43 -14.94 -2.67
CA ASN A 62 3.68 -16.33 -3.12
C ASN A 62 3.83 -17.35 -1.96
N PHE A 63 3.17 -17.13 -0.82
CA PHE A 63 3.23 -18.08 0.29
C PHE A 63 1.97 -18.95 0.26
N ALA A 64 2.14 -20.25 0.01
CA ALA A 64 1.05 -21.20 0.07
C ALA A 64 0.42 -21.18 1.47
N THR A 65 -0.88 -20.93 1.56
CA THR A 65 -1.59 -21.13 2.82
C THR A 65 -1.81 -22.63 3.02
N PHE A 66 -1.44 -23.15 4.19
CA PHE A 66 -1.76 -24.53 4.56
C PHE A 66 -3.22 -24.53 5.00
N GLY A 67 -4.13 -24.92 4.11
CA GLY A 67 -5.51 -25.14 4.51
C GLY A 67 -5.53 -26.14 5.67
N GLY A 68 -6.12 -25.76 6.80
CA GLY A 68 -6.07 -26.47 8.08
C GLY A 68 -6.52 -27.94 8.10
N LEU A 69 -6.91 -28.52 6.95
CA LEU A 69 -7.31 -29.92 6.82
C LEU A 69 -6.55 -30.66 5.69
N GLY A 70 -5.31 -30.25 5.39
CA GLY A 70 -4.33 -31.04 4.64
C GLY A 70 -4.82 -31.74 3.36
N THR A 71 -4.64 -31.08 2.22
CA THR A 71 -4.20 -31.67 0.93
C THR A 71 -4.01 -30.61 -0.15
N THR A 72 -4.63 -29.44 0.01
CA THR A 72 -4.51 -28.34 -0.95
C THR A 72 -3.67 -27.22 -0.37
N LEU A 73 -2.47 -27.03 -0.93
CA LEU A 73 -1.76 -25.76 -0.84
C LEU A 73 -2.58 -24.75 -1.66
N SER A 74 -3.26 -23.82 -1.00
CA SER A 74 -3.92 -22.73 -1.71
C SER A 74 -2.86 -21.69 -2.04
N ASP A 75 -2.33 -21.76 -3.27
CA ASP A 75 -1.59 -20.64 -3.84
C ASP A 75 -2.57 -19.48 -4.08
N SER A 76 -2.11 -18.26 -3.78
CA SER A 76 -2.74 -16.99 -4.15
C SER A 76 -3.16 -16.89 -5.62
N GLY A 77 -2.62 -17.76 -6.50
CA GLY A 77 -2.90 -17.79 -7.93
C GLY A 77 -2.19 -16.68 -8.70
N VAL A 78 -1.41 -15.82 -8.02
CA VAL A 78 -0.57 -14.80 -8.64
C VAL A 78 0.84 -15.36 -8.85
N SER A 79 1.18 -15.57 -10.12
CA SER A 79 2.53 -16.00 -10.52
C SER A 79 3.48 -14.79 -10.60
N ALA A 80 4.79 -15.05 -10.77
CA ALA A 80 5.75 -14.00 -11.07
C ALA A 80 5.37 -13.17 -12.32
N ALA A 81 4.61 -13.76 -13.26
CA ALA A 81 4.12 -13.06 -14.45
C ALA A 81 2.99 -12.05 -14.14
N SER A 82 2.39 -12.09 -12.95
CA SER A 82 1.41 -11.10 -12.50
C SER A 82 2.07 -9.77 -12.10
N PHE A 83 3.39 -9.71 -12.03
CA PHE A 83 4.17 -8.52 -11.70
C PHE A 83 4.99 -8.06 -12.90
N ALA A 84 5.24 -6.75 -13.00
CA ALA A 84 6.20 -6.22 -13.96
C ALA A 84 7.61 -6.74 -13.63
N SER A 85 8.39 -7.06 -14.66
CA SER A 85 9.78 -7.46 -14.50
C SER A 85 10.60 -6.34 -13.83
N ALA A 86 11.62 -6.74 -13.05
CA ALA A 86 12.52 -5.80 -12.36
C ALA A 86 13.14 -4.76 -13.30
N SER A 87 13.35 -5.14 -14.57
CA SER A 87 13.61 -4.23 -15.67
C SER A 87 12.46 -4.31 -16.66
N HIS A 88 11.76 -3.22 -16.88
CA HIS A 88 10.78 -3.05 -17.95
C HIS A 88 10.87 -1.63 -18.51
N THR A 89 10.30 -1.44 -19.69
CA THR A 89 10.31 -0.16 -20.40
C THR A 89 8.90 0.20 -20.82
N HIS A 90 8.62 1.50 -20.87
CA HIS A 90 7.41 2.02 -21.47
C HIS A 90 7.72 2.69 -22.80
N ALA A 91 6.91 2.38 -23.82
CA ALA A 91 6.93 3.15 -25.05
C ALA A 91 6.06 4.41 -24.87
N GLN A 92 6.32 5.47 -25.64
CA GLN A 92 5.43 6.66 -25.65
C GLN A 92 3.98 6.28 -25.99
N ALA A 93 3.79 5.22 -26.77
CA ALA A 93 2.48 4.68 -27.13
C ALA A 93 1.68 4.11 -25.93
N ASP A 94 2.33 3.83 -24.79
CA ASP A 94 1.66 3.35 -23.58
C ASP A 94 0.82 4.44 -22.91
N VAL A 95 1.12 5.71 -23.21
CA VAL A 95 0.38 6.86 -22.71
C VAL A 95 -0.56 7.36 -23.81
N THR A 96 -1.84 7.04 -23.66
CA THR A 96 -2.91 7.50 -24.57
C THR A 96 -2.78 9.00 -24.83
N ASN A 97 -2.82 9.39 -26.11
CA ASN A 97 -2.73 10.77 -26.62
C ASN A 97 -1.39 11.50 -26.45
N LEU A 98 -0.39 10.97 -25.73
CA LEU A 98 0.89 11.68 -25.51
C LEU A 98 1.56 12.10 -26.81
N PHE A 99 1.54 11.26 -27.85
CA PHE A 99 2.11 11.59 -29.16
C PHE A 99 1.38 12.75 -29.84
N SER A 100 0.04 12.73 -29.81
CA SER A 100 -0.80 13.78 -30.40
C SER A 100 -0.59 15.11 -29.66
N ASP A 101 -0.61 15.07 -28.33
CA ASP A 101 -0.48 16.25 -27.48
C ASP A 101 0.89 16.92 -27.65
N LEU A 102 1.95 16.13 -27.77
CA LEU A 102 3.31 16.63 -27.97
C LEU A 102 3.50 17.21 -29.38
N SER A 103 2.90 16.57 -30.39
CA SER A 103 2.92 17.04 -31.78
C SER A 103 2.13 18.34 -31.99
N ALA A 104 1.18 18.65 -31.10
CA ALA A 104 0.41 19.89 -31.14
C ALA A 104 1.11 21.09 -30.49
N LYS A 105 2.26 20.91 -29.83
CA LYS A 105 3.01 22.01 -29.20
C LYS A 105 3.90 22.72 -30.24
N ALA A 106 3.93 24.05 -30.19
CA ALA A 106 4.87 24.85 -30.97
C ALA A 106 6.32 24.67 -30.46
N PRO A 107 7.35 24.69 -31.33
CA PRO A 107 8.75 24.62 -30.92
C PRO A 107 9.18 25.79 -30.02
N ILE A 108 10.13 25.57 -29.10
CA ILE A 108 10.65 26.63 -28.23
C ILE A 108 11.52 27.66 -29.00
N ALA A 109 12.29 27.17 -29.98
CA ALA A 109 13.09 28.00 -30.86
C ALA A 109 12.34 28.20 -32.17
N SER A 110 12.14 29.46 -32.57
CA SER A 110 11.42 29.82 -33.78
C SER A 110 10.01 29.19 -33.88
N PRO A 111 9.14 29.39 -32.88
CA PRO A 111 7.79 28.84 -32.90
C PRO A 111 7.02 29.28 -34.15
N THR A 112 6.33 28.33 -34.78
CA THR A 112 5.21 28.60 -35.67
C THR A 112 3.92 28.35 -34.90
N PHE A 113 3.13 29.41 -34.70
CA PHE A 113 1.83 29.29 -34.05
C PHE A 113 0.76 28.90 -35.08
N THR A 114 -0.14 28.00 -34.69
CA THR A 114 -1.36 27.70 -35.46
C THR A 114 -2.51 28.56 -34.96
N GLY A 115 -3.38 29.03 -35.86
CA GLY A 115 -4.44 29.99 -35.54
C GLY A 115 -3.98 31.45 -35.74
N VAL A 116 -4.80 32.41 -35.29
CA VAL A 116 -4.44 33.84 -35.33
C VAL A 116 -3.82 34.22 -33.98
N PRO A 117 -2.52 34.53 -33.90
CA PRO A 117 -1.92 35.00 -32.66
C PRO A 117 -2.60 36.29 -32.20
N THR A 118 -2.97 36.36 -30.92
CA THR A 118 -3.49 37.59 -30.31
C THR A 118 -2.37 38.28 -29.55
N VAL A 119 -2.14 39.56 -29.87
CA VAL A 119 -1.27 40.44 -29.08
C VAL A 119 -2.10 41.14 -28.01
N PRO A 120 -1.51 41.55 -26.87
CA PRO A 120 -2.19 42.40 -25.90
C PRO A 120 -2.76 43.66 -26.57
N SER A 121 -3.98 44.03 -26.19
CA SER A 121 -4.70 45.17 -26.78
C SER A 121 -4.94 46.25 -25.73
N TYR A 122 -4.66 47.50 -26.09
CA TYR A 122 -4.81 48.67 -25.24
C TYR A 122 -5.48 49.79 -26.01
N THR A 123 -6.11 50.73 -25.31
CA THR A 123 -6.43 52.04 -25.89
C THR A 123 -5.22 52.95 -25.75
N VAL A 124 -5.12 54.00 -26.58
CA VAL A 124 -4.07 55.04 -26.42
C VAL A 124 -4.04 55.60 -24.99
N SER A 125 -5.19 55.73 -24.32
CA SER A 125 -5.29 56.25 -22.94
C SER A 125 -4.87 55.27 -21.84
N THR A 126 -4.66 53.99 -22.17
CA THR A 126 -4.35 52.92 -21.19
C THR A 126 -3.05 52.18 -21.54
N LEU A 127 -2.17 52.81 -22.30
CA LEU A 127 -0.90 52.20 -22.70
C LEU A 127 -0.07 51.82 -21.46
N PRO A 128 0.46 50.58 -21.42
CA PRO A 128 1.34 50.17 -20.34
C PRO A 128 2.67 50.91 -20.46
N ALA A 129 3.35 51.07 -19.32
CA ALA A 129 4.73 51.53 -19.31
C ALA A 129 5.58 50.64 -20.24
N VAL A 130 6.41 51.27 -21.07
CA VAL A 130 7.29 50.55 -21.99
C VAL A 130 8.30 49.70 -21.21
N GLY A 131 8.27 48.39 -21.42
CA GLY A 131 9.28 47.46 -20.90
C GLY A 131 10.53 47.38 -21.79
N LEU A 132 11.43 46.43 -21.49
CA LEU A 132 12.58 46.10 -22.34
C LEU A 132 12.13 45.88 -23.80
N GLY A 133 12.90 46.39 -24.77
CA GLY A 133 12.51 46.45 -26.18
C GLY A 133 12.10 45.09 -26.78
N GLY A 134 11.18 45.13 -27.75
CA GLY A 134 10.74 43.95 -28.52
C GLY A 134 9.32 43.45 -28.24
N GLY A 135 8.55 44.11 -27.36
CA GLY A 135 7.12 43.80 -27.18
C GLY A 135 6.27 44.24 -28.38
N LEU A 136 5.22 43.47 -28.71
CA LEU A 136 4.20 43.80 -29.71
C LEU A 136 2.84 43.95 -29.02
N ILE A 137 2.12 45.01 -29.33
CA ILE A 137 0.75 45.27 -28.84
C ILE A 137 -0.14 45.76 -29.99
N TYR A 138 -1.44 45.69 -29.78
CA TYR A 138 -2.42 46.39 -30.60
C TYR A 138 -2.92 47.61 -29.83
N VAL A 139 -2.91 48.79 -30.45
CA VAL A 139 -3.39 50.02 -29.82
C VAL A 139 -4.59 50.53 -30.61
N SER A 140 -5.76 50.54 -29.98
CA SER A 140 -6.97 51.12 -30.56
C SER A 140 -7.06 52.63 -30.28
N ASP A 141 -7.48 53.38 -31.29
CA ASP A 141 -7.99 54.72 -31.09
C ASP A 141 -9.36 54.59 -30.39
N ALA A 142 -9.49 55.09 -29.17
CA ALA A 142 -10.71 54.91 -28.40
C ALA A 142 -11.90 55.77 -28.90
N VAL A 143 -11.90 56.21 -30.16
CA VAL A 143 -12.89 57.16 -30.70
C VAL A 143 -13.82 56.48 -31.70
N GLY A 144 -14.79 55.73 -31.17
CA GLY A 144 -15.96 55.25 -31.91
C GLY A 144 -15.87 53.80 -32.40
N ALA A 145 -17.03 53.26 -32.78
CA ALA A 145 -17.31 51.82 -32.98
C ALA A 145 -16.57 51.11 -34.13
N LEU A 146 -15.54 51.73 -34.71
CA LEU A 146 -14.66 51.11 -35.70
C LEU A 146 -13.28 50.95 -35.07
N VAL A 147 -12.90 49.71 -34.77
CA VAL A 147 -11.61 49.36 -34.14
C VAL A 147 -10.48 49.61 -35.14
N THR A 148 -10.14 50.86 -35.41
CA THR A 148 -9.09 51.27 -36.34
C THR A 148 -7.82 51.54 -35.56
N GLY A 149 -7.28 50.49 -34.94
CA GLY A 149 -6.01 50.54 -34.23
C GLY A 149 -4.82 50.10 -35.06
N SER A 150 -3.63 50.36 -34.51
CA SER A 150 -2.36 49.99 -35.12
C SER A 150 -1.63 48.94 -34.29
N LEU A 151 -0.93 48.04 -34.99
CA LEU A 151 0.11 47.23 -34.34
C LEU A 151 1.27 48.14 -33.97
N CYS A 152 1.72 48.04 -32.73
CA CYS A 152 2.81 48.84 -32.20
C CYS A 152 3.90 47.95 -31.63
N PHE A 153 5.17 48.35 -31.78
CA PHE A 153 6.31 47.68 -31.15
C PHE A 153 6.98 48.61 -30.13
N SER A 154 7.56 48.04 -29.08
CA SER A 154 8.39 48.78 -28.12
C SER A 154 9.83 48.86 -28.61
N ASN A 155 10.36 50.09 -28.70
CA ASN A 155 11.79 50.33 -28.90
C ASN A 155 12.59 50.44 -27.57
N GLY A 156 11.95 50.14 -26.44
CA GLY A 156 12.52 50.29 -25.09
C GLY A 156 12.31 51.67 -24.46
N THR A 157 11.69 52.61 -25.16
CA THR A 157 11.38 53.96 -24.63
C THR A 157 9.98 54.44 -25.02
N ASN A 158 9.49 54.09 -26.20
CA ASN A 158 8.17 54.48 -26.69
C ASN A 158 7.47 53.30 -27.37
N TRP A 159 6.15 53.40 -27.49
CA TRP A 159 5.38 52.55 -28.39
C TRP A 159 5.34 53.17 -29.78
N ILE A 160 5.82 52.44 -30.79
CA ILE A 160 5.94 52.91 -32.17
C ILE A 160 4.95 52.16 -33.04
N ASP A 161 4.15 52.88 -33.82
CA ASP A 161 3.26 52.30 -34.84
C ASP A 161 4.10 51.61 -35.93
N VAL A 162 3.82 50.34 -36.19
CA VAL A 162 4.55 49.54 -37.19
C VAL A 162 4.36 50.09 -38.61
N THR A 163 3.22 50.71 -38.90
CA THR A 163 2.84 51.22 -40.22
C THR A 163 3.43 52.60 -40.49
N THR A 164 3.29 53.52 -39.54
CA THR A 164 3.67 54.93 -39.74
C THR A 164 5.05 55.26 -39.17
N GLY A 165 5.59 54.44 -38.27
CA GLY A 165 6.84 54.71 -37.56
C GLY A 165 6.75 55.84 -36.53
N THR A 166 5.55 56.36 -36.27
CA THR A 166 5.33 57.44 -35.30
C THR A 166 5.16 56.89 -33.89
N ILE A 167 5.50 57.72 -32.90
CA ILE A 167 5.20 57.43 -31.49
C ILE A 167 3.68 57.48 -31.29
N VAL A 168 3.12 56.42 -30.68
CA VAL A 168 1.70 56.32 -30.34
C VAL A 168 1.43 56.89 -28.95
N ALA A 169 2.41 56.74 -28.04
CA ALA A 169 2.65 57.55 -26.84
C ALA A 169 4.09 57.32 -26.35
#